data_AF-A0A1I0BBJ1-F1
#
_entry.id   AF-A0A1I0BBJ1-F1
#
_cell.length_a   1.000
_cell.length_b   1.000
_cell.length_c   1.000
_cell.angle_alpha   90.00
_cell.angle_beta   90.00
_cell.angle_gamma   90.00
#
_symmetry.space_group_name_H-M   'P 1'
#
loop_
_entity.id
_entity.type
_entity.pdbx_description
1 polymer ?
#
loop_
_entity_poly.entity_id
_entity_poly.type
_entity_poly.pdbx_seq_one_letter_code
_entity_poly.pdbx_strand_id
1 'polypeptide(L)'
;MKTIHSLKIDLNKTIWNLGFFLSVLLTIALQFTNQIYVDGESGKTYCVLEALMKLSRSQIESDVNLSSLMVLQAGVAGYFIMFIPIIAAFPFIPNFCAERNSGLIRFTIQRTGKFRYYCVKFLSAVLGGGLSVLLGYIVFAVLMLILFPDIRTYNLSKEELSVLTDFYITKRLFLIASGIFLYGSVSAIPAFLMSSFVKNRYIITCVPFMITYLYSTGLTKLIYEGMEKGKQTLVDLGNTLKPEQITTLYYGDSISRNAIYVNMAFVAVSFFIFVWIMNGRSDMGE
;
A
#
# COMPACT_ATOMS: atom_id res chain seq x y z
N MET A 1 15.70 -19.02 -17.48
CA MET A 1 16.46 -17.76 -17.65
C MET A 1 15.76 -16.69 -18.50
N LYS A 2 15.05 -17.03 -19.60
CA LYS A 2 14.39 -16.00 -20.46
C LYS A 2 13.30 -15.16 -19.74
N THR A 3 12.51 -15.77 -18.84
CA THR A 3 11.43 -15.06 -18.10
C THR A 3 11.96 -14.03 -17.11
N ILE A 4 13.00 -14.38 -16.34
CA ILE A 4 13.65 -13.46 -15.38
C ILE A 4 14.27 -12.28 -16.12
N HIS A 5 14.87 -12.52 -17.29
CA HIS A 5 15.43 -11.45 -18.11
C HIS A 5 14.34 -10.51 -18.64
N SER A 6 13.23 -11.04 -19.15
CA SER A 6 12.07 -10.22 -19.56
C SER A 6 11.47 -9.42 -18.40
N LEU A 7 11.38 -10.02 -17.22
CA LEU A 7 10.91 -9.34 -16.00
C LEU A 7 11.85 -8.19 -15.62
N LYS A 8 13.17 -8.40 -15.65
CA LYS A 8 14.15 -7.36 -15.35
C LYS A 8 14.02 -6.17 -16.30
N ILE A 9 13.83 -6.42 -17.59
CA ILE A 9 13.65 -5.35 -18.58
C ILE A 9 12.38 -4.55 -18.29
N ASP A 10 11.27 -5.24 -18.01
CA ASP A 10 9.98 -4.59 -17.79
C ASP A 10 9.93 -3.83 -16.46
N LEU A 11 10.52 -4.39 -15.40
CA LEU A 11 10.68 -3.72 -14.13
C LEU A 11 11.58 -2.48 -14.24
N ASN A 12 12.67 -2.55 -15.01
CA ASN A 12 13.54 -1.40 -15.23
C ASN A 12 12.80 -0.25 -15.94
N LYS A 13 11.92 -0.56 -16.89
CA LYS A 13 11.04 0.44 -17.53
C LYS A 13 10.04 1.05 -16.54
N THR A 14 9.52 0.24 -15.61
CA THR A 14 8.57 0.69 -14.59
C THR A 14 9.25 1.59 -13.55
N ILE A 15 10.45 1.23 -13.07
CA ILE A 15 11.20 1.98 -12.05
C ILE A 15 11.71 3.33 -12.59
N TRP A 16 12.23 3.36 -13.82
CA TRP A 16 12.75 4.58 -14.43
C TRP A 16 11.68 5.44 -15.13
N ASN A 17 10.40 5.17 -14.87
CA ASN A 17 9.30 5.95 -15.41
C ASN A 17 9.05 7.20 -14.55
N LEU A 18 8.64 8.31 -15.17
CA LEU A 18 8.16 9.51 -14.47
C LEU A 18 7.01 9.17 -13.51
N GLY A 19 6.16 8.21 -13.90
CA GLY A 19 5.06 7.73 -13.06
C GLY A 19 5.53 7.15 -11.72
N PHE A 20 6.71 6.53 -11.67
CA PHE A 20 7.28 5.96 -10.45
C PHE A 20 7.79 7.03 -9.48
N PHE A 21 8.49 8.04 -10.00
CA PHE A 21 8.94 9.15 -9.15
C PHE A 21 7.76 9.98 -8.63
N LEU A 22 6.72 10.16 -9.46
CA LEU A 22 5.49 10.83 -9.04
C LEU A 22 4.79 10.08 -7.91
N SER A 23 4.69 8.75 -7.98
CA SER A 23 4.07 7.95 -6.92
C SER A 23 4.88 7.99 -5.62
N VAL A 24 6.21 7.95 -5.68
CA VAL A 24 7.08 8.12 -4.51
C VAL A 24 6.86 9.50 -3.86
N LEU A 25 6.83 10.57 -4.65
CA LEU A 25 6.60 11.92 -4.13
C LEU A 25 5.22 12.05 -3.47
N LEU A 26 4.17 11.50 -4.09
CA LEU A 26 2.82 11.51 -3.54
C LEU A 26 2.72 10.72 -2.23
N THR A 27 3.39 9.56 -2.12
CA THR A 27 3.42 8.81 -0.86
C THR A 27 4.05 9.59 0.27
N ILE A 28 5.15 10.30 0.01
CA ILE A 28 5.82 11.13 1.02
C ILE A 28 4.89 12.27 1.47
N ALA A 29 4.30 13.00 0.53
CA ALA A 29 3.40 14.12 0.83
C ALA A 29 2.18 13.70 1.66
N LEU A 30 1.57 12.55 1.36
CA LEU A 30 0.43 12.03 2.11
C LEU A 30 0.81 11.59 3.52
N GLN A 31 1.98 10.97 3.70
CA GLN A 31 2.45 10.56 5.03
C GLN A 31 2.71 11.77 5.94
N PHE A 32 3.21 12.88 5.41
CA PHE A 32 3.34 14.15 6.16
C PHE A 32 2.01 14.79 6.56
N THR A 33 0.94 14.48 5.83
CA THR A 33 -0.40 15.02 6.11
C THR A 33 -1.13 14.18 7.17
N ASN A 34 -0.56 13.05 7.59
CA ASN A 34 -1.23 12.18 8.53
C ASN A 34 -1.26 12.77 9.96
N GLN A 35 -2.34 12.49 10.69
CA GLN A 35 -2.57 12.99 12.04
C GLN A 35 -1.78 12.17 13.07
N ILE A 36 -1.07 12.84 13.97
CA ILE A 36 -0.26 12.19 15.02
C ILE A 36 -0.79 12.52 16.41
N TYR A 37 -1.19 13.77 16.63
CA TYR A 37 -1.49 14.28 17.95
C TYR A 37 -2.87 14.89 18.02
N VAL A 38 -3.60 14.57 19.08
CA VAL A 38 -4.88 15.19 19.41
C VAL A 38 -4.69 15.87 20.76
N ASP A 39 -4.73 17.21 20.75
CA ASP A 39 -4.63 17.99 21.98
C ASP A 39 -5.91 17.81 22.81
N GLY A 40 -5.75 17.30 24.04
CA GLY A 40 -6.85 16.95 24.93
C GLY A 40 -7.65 18.16 25.43
N GLU A 41 -7.08 19.37 25.41
CA GLU A 41 -7.77 20.58 25.87
C GLU A 41 -8.50 21.31 24.73
N SER A 42 -7.94 21.30 23.53
CA SER A 42 -8.51 22.02 22.37
C SER A 42 -9.29 21.13 21.39
N GLY A 43 -9.18 19.80 21.49
CA GLY A 43 -9.71 18.85 20.52
C GLY A 43 -9.10 18.98 19.11
N LYS A 44 -7.99 19.71 18.98
CA LYS A 44 -7.33 19.98 17.70
C LYS A 44 -6.42 18.82 17.32
N THR A 45 -6.61 18.31 16.11
CA THR A 45 -5.77 17.27 15.51
C THR A 45 -4.62 17.91 14.75
N TYR A 46 -3.38 17.57 15.11
CA TYR A 46 -2.18 18.08 14.45
C TYR A 46 -1.62 17.03 13.48
N CYS A 47 -1.39 17.44 12.24
CA CYS A 47 -0.69 16.64 11.24
C CYS A 47 0.82 16.58 11.55
N VAL A 48 1.55 15.62 10.96
CA VAL A 48 3.02 15.50 11.12
C VAL A 48 3.74 16.82 10.89
N LEU A 49 3.39 17.49 9.79
CA LEU A 49 3.99 18.76 9.41
C LEU A 49 3.63 19.89 10.39
N GLU A 50 2.39 19.89 10.90
CA GLU A 50 1.93 20.90 11.85
C GLU A 50 2.54 20.70 13.23
N ALA A 51 2.66 19.43 13.68
CA ALA A 51 3.37 19.07 14.90
C ALA A 51 4.83 19.51 14.85
N LEU A 52 5.50 19.36 13.71
CA LEU A 52 6.88 19.83 13.55
C LEU A 52 7.01 21.37 13.62
N MET A 53 6.02 22.10 13.08
CA MET A 53 6.09 23.56 13.00
C MET A 53 5.58 24.29 14.25
N LYS A 54 4.57 23.74 14.93
CA LYS A 54 3.86 24.43 16.02
C LYS A 54 4.16 23.89 17.41
N LEU A 55 4.61 22.64 17.54
CA LEU A 55 4.83 22.05 18.86
C LEU A 55 6.20 22.49 19.41
N SER A 56 6.21 22.90 20.68
CA SER A 56 7.44 23.23 21.40
C SER A 56 8.25 21.97 21.72
N ARG A 57 9.59 22.06 21.72
CA ARG A 57 10.47 20.89 22.01
C ARG A 57 10.12 20.17 23.32
N SER A 58 9.69 20.90 24.34
CA SER A 58 9.28 20.33 25.64
C SER A 58 7.98 19.52 25.58
N GLN A 59 7.05 19.85 24.68
CA GLN A 59 5.82 19.06 24.47
C GLN A 59 6.09 17.80 23.64
N ILE A 60 7.06 17.86 22.73
CA ILE A 60 7.51 16.69 21.97
C ILE A 60 8.12 15.65 22.90
N GLU A 61 8.89 16.09 23.91
CA GLU A 61 9.57 15.19 24.86
C GLU A 61 8.65 14.64 25.97
N SER A 62 7.47 15.22 26.19
CA SER A 62 6.52 14.76 27.21
C SER A 62 5.58 13.66 26.71
N ASP A 63 5.18 13.68 25.44
CA ASP A 63 4.18 12.76 24.89
C ASP A 63 4.80 11.59 24.12
N VAL A 64 4.65 10.37 24.65
CA VAL A 64 5.17 9.12 24.06
C VAL A 64 4.63 8.86 22.64
N ASN A 65 3.45 9.38 22.32
CA ASN A 65 2.83 9.30 20.99
C ASN A 65 3.63 10.05 19.89
N LEU A 66 4.49 10.99 20.29
CA LEU A 66 5.38 11.74 19.39
C LEU A 66 6.75 11.08 19.20
N SER A 67 6.97 9.90 19.80
CA SER A 67 8.16 9.11 19.56
C SER A 67 8.25 8.66 18.09
N SER A 68 9.47 8.60 17.55
CA SER A 68 9.70 8.29 16.13
C SER A 68 8.98 7.02 15.66
N LEU A 69 8.96 5.94 16.46
CA LEU A 69 8.29 4.69 16.10
C LEU A 69 6.75 4.79 16.06
N MET A 70 6.15 5.59 16.94
CA MET A 70 4.69 5.80 16.97
C MET A 70 4.25 6.69 15.82
N VAL A 71 5.03 7.74 15.53
CA VAL A 71 4.83 8.58 14.34
C VAL A 71 4.87 7.76 13.05
N LEU A 72 5.80 6.82 12.94
CA LEU A 72 5.90 5.93 11.78
C LEU A 72 4.70 5.02 11.63
N GLN A 73 4.15 4.51 12.73
CA GLN A 73 2.93 3.68 12.69
C GLN A 73 1.70 4.51 12.36
N ALA A 74 1.56 5.68 12.98
CA ALA A 74 0.48 6.61 12.68
C ALA A 74 0.49 6.94 11.19
N GLY A 75 1.66 7.21 10.58
CA GLY A 75 1.82 7.52 9.16
C GLY A 75 1.28 6.47 8.18
N VAL A 76 0.97 5.25 8.64
CA VAL A 76 0.35 4.17 7.84
C VAL A 76 -1.19 4.18 7.95
N ALA A 77 -1.78 5.27 8.44
CA ALA A 77 -3.23 5.43 8.59
C ALA A 77 -3.79 6.59 7.74
N GLY A 78 -5.07 6.88 7.93
CA GLY A 78 -5.73 8.07 7.39
C GLY A 78 -5.79 8.11 5.86
N TYR A 79 -5.47 9.26 5.27
CA TYR A 79 -5.56 9.44 3.82
C TYR A 79 -4.56 8.58 3.04
N PHE A 80 -3.41 8.24 3.63
CA PHE A 80 -2.40 7.44 2.98
C PHE A 80 -2.96 6.07 2.56
N ILE A 81 -3.63 5.36 3.48
CA ILE A 81 -4.18 4.02 3.19
C ILE A 81 -5.27 4.06 2.11
N MET A 82 -6.04 5.16 2.05
CA MET A 82 -7.13 5.36 1.10
C MET A 82 -6.61 5.59 -0.33
N PHE A 83 -5.53 6.35 -0.50
CA PHE A 83 -5.03 6.72 -1.83
C PHE A 83 -4.03 5.71 -2.43
N ILE A 84 -3.54 4.75 -1.65
CA ILE A 84 -2.59 3.72 -2.11
C ILE A 84 -3.01 3.00 -3.40
N PRO A 85 -4.28 2.61 -3.65
CA PRO A 85 -4.67 1.99 -4.91
C PRO A 85 -4.37 2.81 -6.16
N ILE A 86 -4.44 4.15 -6.09
CA ILE A 86 -4.05 5.02 -7.21
C ILE A 86 -2.52 5.07 -7.30
N ILE A 87 -1.87 5.29 -6.16
CA ILE A 87 -0.43 5.53 -6.10
C ILE A 87 0.36 4.31 -6.59
N ALA A 88 -0.05 3.12 -6.18
CA ALA A 88 0.55 1.86 -6.58
C ALA A 88 0.36 1.55 -8.08
N ALA A 89 -0.64 2.16 -8.72
CA ALA A 89 -0.95 1.91 -10.13
C ALA A 89 -0.18 2.83 -11.10
N PHE A 90 0.27 4.01 -10.64
CA PHE A 90 1.00 4.99 -11.46
C PHE A 90 2.30 4.49 -12.10
N PRO A 91 3.15 3.68 -11.44
CA PRO A 91 4.37 3.16 -12.06
C PRO A 91 4.11 2.37 -13.35
N PHE A 92 3.05 1.57 -13.35
CA PHE A 92 2.79 0.56 -14.36
C PHE A 92 1.86 1.03 -15.48
N ILE A 93 0.78 1.74 -15.14
CA ILE A 93 -0.30 2.06 -16.10
C ILE A 93 0.17 2.82 -17.34
N PRO A 94 0.99 3.89 -17.24
CA PRO A 94 1.41 4.65 -18.42
C PRO A 94 2.15 3.78 -19.43
N ASN A 95 3.05 2.92 -18.93
CA ASN A 95 3.85 2.01 -19.76
C ASN A 95 2.98 0.96 -20.43
N PHE A 96 2.06 0.35 -19.68
CA PHE A 96 1.16 -0.66 -20.22
C PHE A 96 0.17 -0.09 -21.25
N CYS A 97 -0.40 1.09 -20.97
CA CYS A 97 -1.29 1.76 -21.91
C CYS A 97 -0.56 2.19 -23.18
N ALA A 98 0.68 2.68 -23.08
CA ALA A 98 1.49 3.04 -24.23
C ALA A 98 1.80 1.82 -25.10
N GLU A 99 2.16 0.68 -24.49
CA GLU A 99 2.40 -0.57 -25.22
C GLU A 99 1.14 -1.09 -25.91
N ARG A 100 -0.03 -0.95 -25.27
CA ARG A 100 -1.32 -1.34 -25.83
C ARG A 100 -1.77 -0.44 -26.99
N ASN A 101 -1.60 0.87 -26.85
CA ASN A 101 -2.02 1.84 -27.86
C ASN A 101 -1.11 1.84 -29.08
N SER A 102 0.17 1.51 -28.92
CA SER A 102 1.13 1.36 -30.02
C SER A 102 1.06 0.01 -30.75
N GLY A 103 0.27 -0.96 -30.25
CA GLY A 103 0.19 -2.30 -30.85
C GLY A 103 1.41 -3.19 -30.60
N LEU A 104 2.39 -2.73 -29.81
CA LEU A 104 3.62 -3.46 -29.47
C LEU A 104 3.37 -4.81 -28.77
N ILE A 105 2.18 -4.98 -28.19
CA ILE A 105 1.75 -6.23 -27.54
C ILE A 105 1.85 -7.42 -28.52
N ARG A 106 1.47 -7.25 -29.79
CA ARG A 106 1.45 -8.35 -30.79
C ARG A 106 2.85 -8.90 -31.04
N PHE A 107 3.81 -8.02 -31.31
CA PHE A 107 5.21 -8.39 -31.54
C PHE A 107 5.85 -9.00 -30.29
N THR A 108 5.53 -8.47 -29.11
CA THR A 108 6.07 -8.98 -27.85
C THR A 108 5.54 -10.38 -27.53
N ILE A 109 4.26 -10.63 -27.78
CA ILE A 109 3.64 -11.94 -27.57
C ILE A 109 4.20 -12.99 -28.54
N GLN A 110 4.35 -12.66 -29.82
CA GLN A 110 4.94 -13.58 -30.82
C GLN A 110 6.36 -14.02 -30.43
N ARG A 111 7.18 -13.11 -29.89
CA ARG A 111 8.57 -13.41 -29.51
C ARG A 111 8.69 -14.18 -28.18
N THR A 112 7.80 -13.92 -27.22
CA THR A 112 7.99 -14.38 -25.82
C THR A 112 7.03 -15.51 -25.43
N GLY A 113 5.88 -15.60 -26.09
CA GLY A 113 4.75 -16.48 -25.77
C GLY A 113 3.71 -15.79 -24.88
N LYS A 114 2.42 -16.13 -25.09
CA LYS A 114 1.25 -15.54 -24.41
C LYS A 114 1.33 -15.63 -22.88
N PHE A 115 1.50 -16.84 -22.34
CA PHE A 115 1.52 -17.07 -20.89
C PHE A 115 2.66 -16.32 -20.18
N ARG A 116 3.86 -16.34 -20.77
CA ARG A 116 5.03 -15.65 -20.21
C ARG A 116 4.83 -14.14 -20.20
N TYR A 117 4.20 -13.59 -21.24
CA TYR A 117 3.88 -12.16 -21.29
C TYR A 117 2.95 -11.76 -20.14
N TYR A 118 1.87 -12.52 -19.91
CA TYR A 118 0.93 -12.24 -18.82
C TYR A 118 1.59 -12.30 -17.44
N CYS A 119 2.37 -13.35 -17.17
CA CYS A 119 3.08 -13.48 -15.89
C CYS A 119 4.06 -12.32 -15.67
N VAL A 120 4.83 -11.94 -16.70
CA VAL A 120 5.80 -10.84 -16.58
C VAL A 120 5.09 -9.52 -16.30
N LYS A 121 4.02 -9.20 -17.04
CA LYS A 121 3.27 -7.94 -16.84
C LYS A 121 2.59 -7.87 -15.48
N PHE A 122 2.02 -8.99 -15.04
CA PHE A 122 1.43 -9.09 -13.71
C PHE A 122 2.47 -8.88 -12.61
N LEU A 123 3.61 -9.58 -12.67
CA LEU A 123 4.68 -9.43 -11.69
C LEU A 123 5.28 -8.02 -11.70
N SER A 124 5.48 -7.42 -12.87
CA SER A 124 5.94 -6.04 -12.98
C SER A 124 4.97 -5.03 -12.37
N ALA A 125 3.66 -5.25 -12.51
CA ALA A 125 2.64 -4.38 -11.91
C ALA A 125 2.65 -4.49 -10.38
N VAL A 126 2.65 -5.73 -9.86
CA VAL A 126 2.66 -6.03 -8.42
C VAL A 126 3.94 -5.53 -7.75
N LEU A 127 5.10 -5.81 -8.35
CA LEU A 127 6.40 -5.35 -7.83
C LEU A 127 6.58 -3.85 -8.00
N GLY A 128 6.14 -3.27 -9.12
CA GLY A 128 6.22 -1.83 -9.37
C GLY A 128 5.42 -1.01 -8.38
N GLY A 129 4.19 -1.42 -8.09
CA GLY A 129 3.33 -0.78 -7.08
C GLY A 129 3.89 -0.90 -5.66
N GLY A 130 4.27 -2.12 -5.26
CA GLY A 130 4.86 -2.37 -3.93
C GLY A 130 6.16 -1.60 -3.71
N LEU A 131 7.10 -1.65 -4.66
CA LEU A 131 8.39 -0.96 -4.56
C LEU A 131 8.23 0.56 -4.52
N SER A 132 7.29 1.12 -5.28
CA SER A 132 7.06 2.56 -5.27
C SER A 132 6.57 3.05 -3.91
N VAL A 133 5.62 2.36 -3.29
CA VAL A 133 5.08 2.76 -1.98
C VAL A 133 6.11 2.52 -0.88
N LEU A 134 6.85 1.41 -0.95
CA LEU A 134 7.93 1.09 -0.01
C LEU A 134 9.04 2.14 -0.02
N LEU A 135 9.50 2.56 -1.21
CA LEU A 135 10.55 3.58 -1.31
C LEU A 135 10.11 4.93 -0.74
N GLY A 136 8.86 5.35 -1.01
CA GLY A 136 8.30 6.55 -0.40
C GLY A 136 8.26 6.48 1.13
N TYR A 137 7.82 5.34 1.67
CA TYR A 137 7.83 5.10 3.12
C TYR A 137 9.23 5.10 3.73
N ILE A 138 10.25 4.53 3.05
CA ILE A 138 11.64 4.55 3.55
C ILE A 138 12.15 5.99 3.64
N VAL A 139 11.88 6.83 2.65
CA VAL A 139 12.28 8.25 2.67
C VAL A 139 11.61 8.97 3.83
N PHE A 140 10.30 8.79 4.01
CA PHE A 140 9.57 9.33 5.16
C PHE A 140 10.15 8.81 6.48
N ALA A 141 10.49 7.52 6.56
CA ALA A 141 11.02 6.92 7.77
C ALA A 141 12.37 7.52 8.18
N VAL A 142 13.27 7.75 7.23
CA VAL A 142 14.55 8.43 7.47
C VAL A 142 14.31 9.86 7.97
N LEU A 143 13.37 10.60 7.38
CA LEU A 143 13.05 11.96 7.81
C LEU A 143 12.51 11.99 9.24
N MET A 144 11.61 11.08 9.60
CA MET A 144 11.05 11.00 10.96
C MET A 144 12.11 10.61 12.00
N LEU A 145 13.04 9.72 11.68
CA LEU A 145 14.14 9.35 12.57
C LEU A 145 15.11 10.52 12.84
N ILE A 146 15.23 11.47 11.91
CA ILE A 146 16.07 12.67 12.08
C ILE A 146 15.32 13.75 12.90
N LEU A 147 14.01 13.87 12.70
CA LEU A 147 13.21 14.97 13.24
C LEU A 147 12.65 14.68 14.64
N PHE A 148 12.33 13.42 14.96
CA PHE A 148 11.69 13.04 16.23
C PHE A 148 12.63 12.23 17.13
N PRO A 149 12.53 12.40 18.46
CA PRO A 149 13.33 11.64 19.41
C PRO A 149 12.92 10.16 19.49
N ASP A 150 13.87 9.31 19.85
CA ASP A 150 13.67 7.87 20.03
C ASP A 150 12.86 7.59 21.32
N ILE A 151 12.08 6.50 21.34
CA ILE A 151 11.25 6.06 22.47
C ILE A 151 12.07 5.95 23.77
N ARG A 152 13.36 5.62 23.66
CA ARG A 152 14.27 5.43 24.80
C ARG A 152 14.54 6.70 25.61
N THR A 153 14.25 7.87 25.06
CA THR A 153 14.45 9.17 25.73
C THR A 153 13.27 9.57 26.61
N TYR A 154 12.13 8.89 26.50
CA TYR A 154 10.95 9.16 27.30
C TYR A 154 10.99 8.40 28.64
N ASN A 155 10.48 9.03 29.70
CA ASN A 155 10.37 8.44 31.04
C ASN A 155 9.23 7.40 31.09
N LEU A 156 9.44 6.26 30.44
CA LEU A 156 8.53 5.11 30.47
C LEU A 156 8.86 4.16 31.63
N SER A 157 7.84 3.51 32.20
CA SER A 157 8.06 2.39 33.13
C SER A 157 8.86 1.29 32.42
N LYS A 158 9.77 0.61 33.15
CA LYS A 158 10.60 -0.48 32.58
C LYS A 158 9.77 -1.60 31.95
N GLU A 159 8.54 -1.79 32.42
CA GLU A 159 7.56 -2.77 31.92
C GLU A 159 6.87 -2.31 30.62
N GLU A 160 6.56 -1.02 30.48
CA GLU A 160 6.00 -0.45 29.24
C GLU A 160 7.07 -0.36 28.16
N LEU A 161 8.30 -0.02 28.58
CA LEU A 161 9.47 -0.03 27.71
C LEU A 161 9.77 -1.45 27.23
N SER A 162 9.69 -2.49 28.07
CA SER A 162 9.90 -3.87 27.62
C SER A 162 8.80 -4.33 26.65
N VAL A 163 7.52 -4.02 26.89
CA VAL A 163 6.45 -4.37 25.93
C VAL A 163 6.61 -3.65 24.57
N LEU A 164 7.06 -2.39 24.59
CA LEU A 164 7.34 -1.62 23.37
C LEU A 164 8.67 -2.00 22.68
N THR A 165 9.63 -2.58 23.42
CA THR A 165 11.01 -2.89 22.96
C THR A 165 11.27 -4.37 22.69
N ASP A 166 10.56 -5.31 23.34
CA ASP A 166 10.83 -6.76 23.33
C ASP A 166 10.64 -7.40 21.95
N PHE A 167 9.77 -6.84 21.12
CA PHE A 167 9.83 -7.05 19.67
C PHE A 167 10.82 -6.05 19.08
N TYR A 168 12.11 -6.40 19.11
CA TYR A 168 13.24 -5.66 18.54
C TYR A 168 12.78 -4.55 17.57
N ILE A 169 13.01 -3.28 17.89
CA ILE A 169 12.58 -2.10 17.09
C ILE A 169 12.81 -2.32 15.58
N THR A 170 13.94 -2.93 15.23
CA THR A 170 14.30 -3.32 13.85
C THR A 170 13.33 -4.33 13.22
N LYS A 171 12.91 -5.37 13.95
CA LYS A 171 11.91 -6.36 13.51
C LYS A 171 10.55 -5.71 13.29
N ARG A 172 10.14 -4.79 14.19
CA ARG A 172 8.86 -4.08 14.05
C ARG A 172 8.85 -3.15 12.84
N LEU A 173 9.92 -2.38 12.63
CA LEU A 173 10.08 -1.54 11.44
C LEU A 173 10.06 -2.37 10.15
N PHE A 174 10.73 -3.52 10.14
CA PHE A 174 10.74 -4.43 9.01
C PHE A 174 9.34 -5.00 8.71
N LEU A 175 8.56 -5.35 9.73
CA LEU A 175 7.18 -5.84 9.56
C LEU A 175 6.23 -4.76 9.04
N ILE A 176 6.38 -3.51 9.50
CA ILE A 176 5.59 -2.39 8.96
C ILE A 176 5.94 -2.15 7.50
N ALA A 177 7.24 -2.10 7.17
CA ALA A 177 7.70 -1.93 5.79
C ALA A 177 7.23 -3.05 4.86
N SER A 178 7.26 -4.31 5.32
CA SER A 178 6.76 -5.44 4.54
C SER A 178 5.23 -5.41 4.37
N GLY A 179 4.48 -5.00 5.41
CA GLY A 179 3.03 -4.81 5.31
C GLY A 179 2.64 -3.74 4.29
N ILE A 180 3.35 -2.60 4.30
CA ILE A 180 3.15 -1.52 3.32
C ILE A 180 3.48 -1.98 1.90
N PHE A 181 4.58 -2.72 1.73
CA PHE A 181 4.95 -3.29 0.44
C PHE A 181 3.86 -4.23 -0.09
N LEU A 182 3.37 -5.15 0.75
CA LEU A 182 2.32 -6.10 0.39
C LEU A 182 1.01 -5.39 0.06
N TYR A 183 0.61 -4.39 0.84
CA TYR A 183 -0.60 -3.62 0.56
C TYR A 183 -0.48 -2.81 -0.74
N GLY A 184 0.68 -2.18 -1.00
CA GLY A 184 0.98 -1.52 -2.27
C GLY A 184 0.93 -2.50 -3.46
N SER A 185 1.44 -3.72 -3.28
CA SER A 185 1.39 -4.78 -4.28
C SER A 185 -0.04 -5.25 -4.59
N VAL A 186 -0.87 -5.47 -3.56
CA VAL A 186 -2.26 -5.96 -3.71
C VAL A 186 -3.16 -4.87 -4.30
N SER A 187 -2.99 -3.63 -3.86
CA SER A 187 -3.81 -2.50 -4.30
C SER A 187 -3.60 -2.09 -5.77
N ALA A 188 -2.48 -2.49 -6.40
CA ALA A 188 -2.25 -2.31 -7.83
C ALA A 188 -3.09 -3.28 -8.71
N ILE A 189 -3.56 -4.39 -8.16
CA ILE A 189 -4.20 -5.49 -8.91
C ILE A 189 -5.55 -5.10 -9.51
N PRO A 190 -6.47 -4.42 -8.79
CA PRO A 190 -7.72 -3.93 -9.38
C PRO A 190 -7.47 -3.05 -10.61
N ALA A 191 -6.46 -2.18 -10.55
CA ALA A 191 -6.09 -1.31 -11.66
C ALA A 191 -5.48 -2.09 -12.83
N PHE A 192 -4.64 -3.08 -12.54
CA PHE A 192 -4.14 -4.01 -13.55
C PHE A 192 -5.27 -4.79 -14.24
N LEU A 193 -6.24 -5.31 -13.49
CA LEU A 193 -7.39 -6.02 -14.05
C LEU A 193 -8.26 -5.11 -14.92
N MET A 194 -8.49 -3.87 -14.49
CA MET A 194 -9.22 -2.87 -15.28
C MET A 194 -8.48 -2.51 -16.57
N SER A 195 -7.15 -2.55 -16.56
CA SER A 195 -6.32 -2.32 -17.74
C SER A 195 -6.53 -3.35 -18.85
N SER A 196 -7.12 -4.51 -18.55
CA SER A 196 -7.56 -5.47 -19.57
C SER A 196 -8.78 -4.97 -20.33
N PHE A 197 -9.75 -4.35 -19.67
CA PHE A 197 -10.99 -3.96 -20.32
C PHE A 197 -10.80 -2.66 -21.11
N VAL A 198 -10.26 -1.63 -20.47
CA VAL A 198 -10.27 -0.26 -20.99
C VAL A 198 -8.88 0.16 -21.46
N LYS A 199 -8.78 0.93 -22.55
CA LYS A 199 -7.50 1.48 -23.08
C LYS A 199 -7.13 2.85 -22.49
N ASN A 200 -8.10 3.57 -21.94
CA ASN A 200 -7.91 4.92 -21.42
C ASN A 200 -7.22 4.91 -20.04
N ARG A 201 -6.02 5.51 -19.98
CA ARG A 201 -5.17 5.63 -18.77
C ARG A 201 -5.93 6.16 -17.53
N TYR A 202 -6.82 7.13 -17.71
CA TYR A 202 -7.49 7.80 -16.58
C TYR A 202 -8.61 6.94 -15.99
N ILE A 203 -9.34 6.20 -16.83
CA ILE A 203 -10.40 5.30 -16.37
C ILE A 203 -9.78 4.14 -15.59
N ILE A 204 -8.64 3.63 -16.05
CA ILE A 204 -7.91 2.52 -15.43
C ILE A 204 -7.38 2.91 -14.04
N THR A 205 -7.02 4.17 -13.80
CA THR A 205 -6.60 4.63 -12.47
C THR A 205 -7.78 4.92 -11.55
N CYS A 206 -8.80 5.64 -12.03
CA CYS A 206 -9.83 6.23 -11.16
C CYS A 206 -10.92 5.24 -10.75
N VAL A 207 -11.39 4.40 -11.68
CA VAL A 207 -12.50 3.45 -11.38
C VAL A 207 -12.09 2.42 -10.33
N PRO A 208 -10.91 1.78 -10.41
CA PRO A 208 -10.52 0.76 -9.43
C PRO A 208 -10.25 1.36 -8.04
N PHE A 209 -9.78 2.59 -7.99
CA PHE A 209 -9.73 3.36 -6.74
C PHE A 209 -11.11 3.58 -6.14
N MET A 210 -12.10 4.03 -6.93
CA MET A 210 -13.45 4.22 -6.40
C MET A 210 -14.05 2.91 -5.88
N ILE A 211 -13.85 1.80 -6.58
CA ILE A 211 -14.37 0.48 -6.16
C ILE A 211 -13.72 0.04 -4.85
N THR A 212 -12.38 0.13 -4.75
CA THR A 212 -11.65 -0.25 -3.52
C THR A 212 -12.02 0.64 -2.34
N TYR A 213 -12.20 1.94 -2.57
CA TYR A 213 -12.65 2.89 -1.55
C TYR A 213 -14.08 2.59 -1.06
N LEU A 214 -15.03 2.36 -1.98
CA LEU A 214 -16.41 2.00 -1.64
C LEU A 214 -16.46 0.68 -0.87
N TYR A 215 -15.64 -0.30 -1.25
CA TYR A 215 -15.51 -1.57 -0.56
C TYR A 215 -14.99 -1.39 0.87
N SER A 216 -13.89 -0.65 1.06
CA SER A 216 -13.31 -0.41 2.40
C SER A 216 -14.28 0.38 3.30
N THR A 217 -14.99 1.36 2.74
CA THR A 217 -16.03 2.12 3.44
C THR A 217 -17.22 1.25 3.83
N GLY A 218 -17.68 0.38 2.92
CA GLY A 218 -18.76 -0.57 3.19
C GLY A 218 -18.42 -1.54 4.32
N LEU A 219 -17.22 -2.11 4.30
CA LEU A 219 -16.73 -2.97 5.39
C LEU A 219 -16.63 -2.22 6.72
N THR A 220 -16.20 -0.96 6.68
CA THR A 220 -16.14 -0.12 7.89
C THR A 220 -17.52 0.07 8.52
N LYS A 221 -18.55 0.35 7.71
CA LYS A 221 -19.94 0.44 8.20
C LYS A 221 -20.43 -0.88 8.80
N LEU A 222 -20.13 -2.01 8.17
CA LEU A 222 -20.47 -3.33 8.69
C LEU A 222 -19.80 -3.63 10.04
N ILE A 223 -18.55 -3.20 10.22
CA ILE A 223 -17.83 -3.32 11.49
C ILE A 223 -18.53 -2.47 12.57
N TYR A 224 -18.92 -1.23 12.27
CA TYR A 224 -19.66 -0.38 13.22
C TYR A 224 -21.00 -1.01 13.64
N GLU A 225 -21.79 -1.50 12.68
CA GLU A 225 -23.04 -2.21 13.01
C GLU A 225 -22.80 -3.49 13.82
N GLY A 226 -21.70 -4.20 13.56
CA GLY A 226 -21.29 -5.38 14.32
C GLY A 226 -20.96 -5.04 15.77
N MET A 227 -20.26 -3.91 15.99
CA MET A 227 -19.95 -3.39 17.32
C MET A 227 -21.21 -2.97 18.08
N GLU A 228 -22.13 -2.24 17.43
CA GLU A 228 -23.41 -1.83 18.04
C GLU A 228 -24.29 -3.04 18.43
N LYS A 229 -24.31 -4.09 17.60
CA LYS A 229 -25.08 -5.31 17.85
C LYS A 229 -24.35 -6.32 18.76
N GLY A 230 -23.15 -6.01 19.23
CA GLY A 230 -22.32 -6.90 20.07
C GLY A 230 -21.88 -8.20 19.39
N LYS A 231 -21.93 -8.28 18.05
CA LYS A 231 -21.57 -9.49 17.30
C LYS A 231 -20.09 -9.46 16.90
N GLN A 232 -19.23 -9.98 17.78
CA GLN A 232 -17.78 -10.04 17.57
C GLN A 232 -17.40 -10.76 16.27
N THR A 233 -18.13 -11.80 15.86
CA THR A 233 -17.86 -12.53 14.61
C THR A 233 -17.99 -11.67 13.35
N LEU A 234 -18.93 -10.73 13.33
CA LEU A 234 -19.12 -9.78 12.22
C LEU A 234 -17.98 -8.75 12.17
N VAL A 235 -17.51 -8.32 13.34
CA VAL A 235 -16.36 -7.42 13.48
C VAL A 235 -15.08 -8.10 12.99
N ASP A 236 -14.84 -9.34 13.42
CA ASP A 236 -13.67 -10.13 13.01
C ASP A 236 -13.67 -10.41 11.50
N LEU A 237 -14.84 -10.73 10.94
CA LEU A 237 -15.01 -10.94 9.50
C LEU A 237 -14.75 -9.64 8.73
N GLY A 238 -15.34 -8.53 9.16
CA GLY A 238 -15.14 -7.22 8.54
C GLY A 238 -13.68 -6.80 8.54
N ASN A 239 -12.97 -6.98 9.66
CA ASN A 239 -11.54 -6.68 9.77
C ASN A 239 -10.68 -7.63 8.93
N THR A 240 -11.05 -8.91 8.81
CA THR A 240 -10.33 -9.88 7.97
C THR A 240 -10.46 -9.56 6.47
N LEU A 241 -11.63 -9.08 6.04
CA LEU A 241 -11.92 -8.76 4.64
C LEU A 241 -11.32 -7.42 4.19
N LYS A 242 -10.97 -6.53 5.13
CA LYS A 242 -10.32 -5.26 4.81
C LYS A 242 -8.89 -5.49 4.31
N PRO A 243 -8.56 -5.04 3.08
CA PRO A 243 -7.22 -5.24 2.52
C PRO A 243 -6.14 -4.44 3.29
N GLU A 244 -6.56 -3.37 3.96
CA GLU A 244 -5.71 -2.51 4.79
C GLU A 244 -5.11 -3.25 5.99
N GLN A 245 -5.77 -4.32 6.47
CA GLN A 245 -5.32 -5.10 7.63
C GLN A 245 -3.98 -5.81 7.39
N ILE A 246 -3.46 -5.83 6.16
CA ILE A 246 -2.10 -6.31 5.87
C ILE A 246 -1.03 -5.39 6.48
N THR A 247 -1.32 -4.10 6.71
CA THR A 247 -0.33 -3.18 7.29
C THR A 247 -0.13 -3.39 8.80
N THR A 248 -1.08 -4.07 9.46
CA THR A 248 -1.07 -4.34 10.91
C THR A 248 -0.40 -5.66 11.28
N LEU A 249 0.41 -6.24 10.37
CA LEU A 249 1.12 -7.51 10.58
C LEU A 249 2.03 -7.57 11.80
N TYR A 250 2.44 -6.41 12.32
CA TYR A 250 3.29 -6.34 13.51
C TYR A 250 2.58 -6.75 14.80
N TYR A 251 1.24 -6.74 14.87
CA TYR A 251 0.51 -7.23 16.04
C TYR A 251 0.51 -8.76 16.14
N GLY A 252 0.74 -9.49 15.03
CA GLY A 252 0.81 -10.95 15.05
C GLY A 252 -0.55 -11.65 15.28
N ASP A 253 -1.66 -10.92 15.18
CA ASP A 253 -3.00 -11.44 15.44
C ASP A 253 -3.45 -12.45 14.39
N SER A 254 -4.33 -13.38 14.81
CA SER A 254 -4.98 -14.36 13.93
C SER A 254 -5.73 -13.71 12.76
N ILE A 255 -6.29 -12.52 12.99
CA ILE A 255 -6.99 -11.69 12.00
C ILE A 255 -6.03 -11.23 10.90
N SER A 256 -4.84 -10.75 11.26
CA SER A 256 -3.83 -10.28 10.28
C SER A 256 -3.35 -11.43 9.37
N ARG A 257 -3.18 -12.63 9.94
CA ARG A 257 -2.82 -13.83 9.19
C ARG A 257 -3.94 -14.24 8.22
N ASN A 258 -5.19 -14.22 8.66
CA ASN A 258 -6.34 -14.53 7.81
C ASN A 258 -6.50 -13.51 6.68
N ALA A 259 -6.24 -12.23 6.94
CA ALA A 259 -6.25 -11.19 5.92
C ALA A 259 -5.20 -11.47 4.81
N ILE A 260 -4.00 -11.96 5.13
CA ILE A 260 -3.02 -12.36 4.10
C ILE A 260 -3.61 -13.45 3.19
N TYR A 261 -4.23 -14.49 3.76
CA TYR A 261 -4.81 -15.57 2.96
C TYR A 261 -5.91 -15.08 2.02
N VAL A 262 -6.79 -14.19 2.49
CA VAL A 262 -7.84 -13.58 1.66
C VAL A 262 -7.23 -12.77 0.52
N ASN A 263 -6.21 -11.97 0.79
CA ASN A 263 -5.55 -11.16 -0.24
C ASN A 263 -4.78 -12.03 -1.25
N MET A 264 -4.13 -13.12 -0.81
CA MET A 264 -3.51 -14.09 -1.72
C MET A 264 -4.54 -14.76 -2.64
N ALA A 265 -5.71 -15.12 -2.11
CA ALA A 265 -6.80 -15.65 -2.92
C ALA A 265 -7.28 -14.60 -3.94
N PHE A 266 -7.43 -13.35 -3.54
CA PHE A 266 -7.79 -12.24 -4.43
C PHE A 266 -6.77 -12.02 -5.55
N VAL A 267 -5.47 -12.07 -5.24
CA VAL A 267 -4.37 -11.97 -6.21
C VAL A 267 -4.46 -13.10 -7.23
N ALA A 268 -4.65 -14.35 -6.78
CA ALA A 268 -4.73 -15.52 -7.64
C ALA A 268 -5.97 -15.45 -8.56
N VAL A 269 -7.15 -15.17 -8.00
CA VAL A 269 -8.40 -15.03 -8.77
C VAL A 269 -8.29 -13.93 -9.82
N SER A 270 -7.73 -12.77 -9.45
CA SER A 270 -7.53 -11.65 -10.37
C SER A 270 -6.59 -12.01 -11.52
N PHE A 271 -5.53 -12.78 -11.25
CA PHE A 271 -4.63 -13.26 -12.30
C PHE A 271 -5.32 -14.22 -13.27
N PHE A 272 -6.12 -15.17 -12.75
CA PHE A 272 -6.87 -16.09 -13.62
C PHE A 272 -7.91 -15.35 -14.47
N ILE A 273 -8.65 -14.40 -13.90
CA ILE A 273 -9.60 -13.56 -14.63
C ILE A 273 -8.87 -12.77 -15.73
N PHE A 274 -7.72 -12.18 -15.41
CA PHE A 274 -6.90 -11.45 -16.38
C PHE A 274 -6.47 -12.34 -17.56
N VAL A 275 -5.94 -13.54 -17.28
CA VAL A 275 -5.52 -14.49 -18.30
C VAL A 275 -6.69 -14.94 -19.17
N TRP A 276 -7.85 -15.21 -18.56
CA TRP A 276 -9.05 -15.61 -19.27
C TRP A 276 -9.53 -14.52 -20.24
N ILE A 277 -9.63 -13.27 -19.78
CA ILE A 277 -10.02 -12.13 -20.61
C ILE A 277 -9.01 -11.91 -21.73
N MET A 278 -7.70 -11.92 -21.43
CA MET A 278 -6.67 -11.65 -22.44
C MET A 278 -6.56 -12.75 -23.50
N ASN A 279 -6.90 -14.00 -23.16
CA ASN A 279 -6.98 -15.09 -24.11
C ASN A 279 -8.20 -14.98 -25.04
N GLY A 280 -9.32 -14.43 -24.57
CA GLY A 280 -10.55 -14.27 -25.36
C GLY A 280 -10.57 -13.11 -26.34
N ARG A 281 -9.46 -12.37 -26.52
CA ARG A 281 -9.43 -11.14 -27.33
C ARG A 281 -8.86 -11.34 -28.74
N SER A 282 -9.62 -10.88 -29.73
CA SER A 282 -9.21 -10.83 -31.15
C SER A 282 -8.13 -9.78 -31.45
N ASP A 283 -7.83 -8.87 -30.51
CA ASP A 283 -6.71 -7.92 -30.63
C ASP A 283 -5.33 -8.62 -30.69
N MET A 284 -5.31 -9.93 -30.42
CA MET A 284 -4.14 -10.81 -30.42
C MET A 284 -3.94 -11.54 -31.76
N GLY A 285 -4.09 -10.84 -32.88
CA GLY A 285 -3.66 -11.31 -34.20
C GLY A 285 -4.19 -12.70 -34.59
N GLU A 286 -5.36 -12.72 -35.21
CA GLU A 286 -5.47 -13.49 -36.46
C GLU A 286 -4.76 -12.72 -37.57
#